data_AF-A0A0B8P3Q6-F1
#
_entry.id   AF-A0A0B8P3Q6-F1
#
_cell.length_a   1.000
_cell.length_b   1.000
_cell.length_c   1.000
_cell.angle_alpha   90.00
_cell.angle_beta   90.00
_cell.angle_gamma   90.00
#
_symmetry.space_group_name_H-M   'P 1'
#
loop_
_entity.id
_entity.type
_entity.pdbx_description
1 polymer ?
#
loop_
_entity_poly.entity_id
_entity_poly.type
_entity_poly.pdbx_seq_one_letter_code
_entity_poly.pdbx_strand_id
1 'polypeptide(L)'
;MIDRVLKLLFLIGFLSGCATVNQPANTFKDTDFSDKTSIPKVALNPENDVTVILAFSGGGTRAAALSYGVLEELKRTEIEINGEKKRLLDEVDVISSVSGGSFTSA
;
A
#
# COMPACT_ATOMS: atom_id res chain seq x y z
N MET A 1 -16.67 26.00 42.21
CA MET A 1 -16.22 26.44 40.87
C MET A 1 -14.92 25.74 40.46
N ILE A 2 -13.92 25.71 41.35
CA ILE A 2 -12.61 25.06 41.16
C ILE A 2 -12.70 23.56 40.81
N ASP A 3 -13.57 22.78 41.47
CA ASP A 3 -13.69 21.34 41.18
C ASP A 3 -14.19 21.01 39.78
N ARG A 4 -15.01 21.87 39.19
CA ARG A 4 -15.49 21.68 37.80
C ARG A 4 -14.39 21.99 36.80
N VAL A 5 -13.55 22.98 37.08
CA VAL A 5 -12.38 23.32 36.26
C VAL A 5 -11.36 22.19 36.31
N LEU A 6 -11.11 21.60 37.49
CA LEU A 6 -10.16 20.50 37.63
C LEU A 6 -10.60 19.24 36.87
N LYS A 7 -11.89 18.90 36.93
CA LYS A 7 -12.45 17.78 36.16
C LYS A 7 -12.38 18.01 34.65
N LEU A 8 -12.63 19.25 34.20
CA LEU A 8 -12.53 19.60 32.78
C LEU A 8 -11.08 19.50 32.27
N LEU A 9 -10.10 19.96 33.06
CA LEU A 9 -8.68 19.83 32.72
C LEU A 9 -8.23 18.36 32.64
N PHE A 10 -8.69 17.52 33.57
CA PHE A 10 -8.39 16.08 33.55
C PHE A 10 -8.97 15.41 32.30
N LEU A 11 -10.21 15.73 31.93
CA LEU A 11 -10.86 15.22 30.73
C LEU A 11 -10.11 15.63 29.46
N ILE A 12 -9.73 16.91 29.33
CA ILE A 12 -8.95 17.40 28.18
C ILE A 12 -7.59 16.70 28.10
N GLY A 13 -6.93 16.47 29.24
CA GLY A 13 -5.67 15.73 29.30
C GLY A 13 -5.81 14.31 28.73
N PHE A 14 -6.86 13.57 29.13
CA PHE A 14 -7.11 12.21 28.61
C PHE A 14 -7.43 12.17 27.11
N LEU A 15 -8.07 13.19 26.55
CA LEU A 15 -8.42 13.23 25.13
C LEU A 15 -7.23 13.58 24.21
N SER A 16 -6.14 14.14 24.74
CA SER A 16 -4.97 14.54 23.94
C SER A 16 -4.07 13.37 23.48
N GLY A 17 -4.30 12.15 23.97
CA GLY A 17 -3.51 10.96 23.60
C GLY A 17 -3.82 10.38 22.22
N CYS A 18 -4.95 10.72 21.60
CA CYS A 18 -5.40 10.11 20.34
C CYS A 18 -4.82 10.76 19.07
N ALA A 19 -4.14 11.90 19.19
CA ALA A 19 -3.54 12.62 18.07
C ALA A 19 -2.02 12.41 18.03
N THR A 20 -1.56 11.14 17.99
CA THR A 20 -0.15 10.89 17.71
C THR A 20 0.12 11.18 16.24
N VAL A 21 0.78 12.30 15.97
CA VAL A 21 1.28 12.64 14.63
C VAL A 21 2.51 11.78 14.40
N ASN A 22 2.35 10.69 13.65
CA ASN A 22 3.49 9.93 13.16
C ASN A 22 4.22 10.78 12.12
N GLN A 23 5.38 11.32 12.46
CA GLN A 23 6.30 11.79 11.43
C GLN A 23 6.74 10.57 10.61
N PRO A 24 6.64 10.62 9.27
CA PRO A 24 7.19 9.58 8.43
C PRO A 24 8.70 9.52 8.67
N ALA A 25 9.18 8.45 9.31
CA ALA A 25 10.60 8.21 9.57
C ALA A 25 11.36 7.76 8.31
N ASN A 26 10.67 7.71 7.17
CA ASN A 26 11.26 7.47 5.86
C ASN A 26 12.07 8.70 5.43
N THR A 27 13.29 8.80 5.96
CA THR A 27 14.36 9.60 5.34
C THR A 27 14.68 9.00 3.98
N PHE A 28 14.82 9.88 2.97
CA PHE A 28 15.31 9.46 1.66
C PHE A 28 16.68 8.83 1.85
N LYS A 29 16.78 7.52 1.62
CA LYS A 29 18.06 6.83 1.56
C LYS A 29 18.49 6.88 0.11
N ASP A 30 19.61 7.54 -0.18
CA ASP A 30 20.35 7.34 -1.43
C ASP A 30 20.76 5.87 -1.46
N THR A 31 19.84 5.06 -1.94
CA THR A 31 20.08 3.65 -2.18
C THR A 31 20.58 3.65 -3.59
N ASP A 32 21.88 3.39 -3.75
CA ASP A 32 22.46 3.13 -5.05
C ASP A 32 21.63 2.00 -5.69
N PHE A 33 20.79 2.36 -6.67
CA PHE A 33 19.90 1.43 -7.38
C PHE A 33 20.70 0.34 -8.13
N SER A 34 22.03 0.41 -8.08
CA SER A 34 22.95 -0.65 -8.49
C SER A 34 22.70 -1.97 -7.75
N ASP A 35 22.17 -1.95 -6.52
CA ASP A 35 21.76 -3.18 -5.80
C ASP A 35 20.29 -3.56 -6.06
N LYS A 36 20.05 -3.95 -7.32
CA LYS A 36 19.12 -5.02 -7.74
C LYS A 36 17.75 -5.10 -7.03
N THR A 37 16.86 -4.14 -7.24
CA THR A 37 15.45 -4.51 -7.49
C THR A 37 15.40 -5.20 -8.85
N SER A 38 15.78 -6.48 -8.88
CA SER A 38 15.70 -7.29 -10.08
C SER A 38 14.22 -7.40 -10.43
N ILE A 39 13.78 -6.73 -11.50
CA ILE A 39 12.49 -7.05 -12.11
C ILE A 39 12.54 -8.56 -12.35
N PRO A 40 11.64 -9.35 -11.74
CA PRO A 40 11.63 -10.79 -11.92
C PRO A 40 11.60 -11.10 -13.41
N LYS A 41 12.33 -12.12 -13.87
CA LYS A 41 12.29 -12.53 -15.29
C LYS A 41 10.87 -12.77 -15.81
N VAL A 42 9.92 -13.07 -14.92
CA VAL A 42 8.47 -13.15 -15.18
C VAL A 42 7.92 -11.87 -15.82
N ALA A 43 8.37 -10.68 -15.41
CA ALA A 43 7.95 -9.40 -15.98
C ALA A 43 8.63 -9.08 -17.34
N LEU A 44 9.51 -9.95 -17.84
CA LEU A 44 10.16 -9.82 -19.15
C LEU A 44 9.58 -10.83 -20.15
N ASN A 45 8.29 -11.16 -20.05
CA ASN A 45 7.63 -12.03 -21.03
C ASN A 45 7.59 -11.32 -22.39
N PRO A 46 8.34 -11.77 -23.41
CA PRO A 46 8.41 -11.09 -24.71
C PRO A 46 7.09 -11.15 -25.49
N GLU A 47 6.12 -11.98 -25.05
CA GLU A 47 4.78 -12.03 -25.64
C GLU A 47 3.80 -11.02 -24.99
N ASN A 48 4.17 -10.37 -23.89
CA ASN A 48 3.35 -9.33 -23.28
C ASN A 48 3.68 -7.96 -23.90
N ASP A 49 2.68 -7.32 -24.50
CA ASP A 49 2.81 -5.95 -25.03
C ASP A 49 2.97 -4.90 -23.92
N VAL A 50 2.51 -5.23 -22.71
CA VAL A 50 2.54 -4.34 -21.53
C VAL A 50 2.94 -5.16 -20.31
N THR A 51 3.85 -4.61 -19.49
CA THR A 51 4.19 -5.15 -18.17
C THR A 51 3.58 -4.30 -17.07
N VAL A 52 2.84 -4.92 -16.16
CA VAL A 52 2.20 -4.24 -15.01
C VAL A 52 2.82 -4.72 -13.70
N ILE A 53 3.43 -3.79 -12.96
CA ILE A 53 4.07 -4.05 -11.67
C ILE A 53 3.37 -3.23 -10.58
N LEU A 54 2.93 -3.90 -9.51
CA LEU A 54 2.39 -3.26 -8.32
C LEU A 54 3.42 -3.25 -7.20
N ALA A 55 3.57 -2.12 -6.51
CA ALA A 55 4.45 -1.97 -5.36
C ALA A 55 3.67 -1.46 -4.14
N PHE A 56 3.40 -2.34 -3.17
CA PHE A 56 2.67 -2.02 -1.94
C PHE A 56 3.64 -1.76 -0.77
N SER A 57 3.61 -0.54 -0.24
CA SER A 57 4.39 -0.17 0.94
C SER A 57 3.83 -0.78 2.24
N GLY A 58 4.60 -0.67 3.31
CA GLY A 58 4.17 -1.02 4.66
C GLY A 58 3.25 0.05 5.27
N GLY A 59 2.57 -0.31 6.36
CA GLY A 59 1.65 0.61 7.05
C GLY A 59 0.60 -0.07 7.94
N GLY A 60 0.87 -1.30 8.37
CA GLY A 60 -0.05 -2.12 9.17
C GLY A 60 -1.38 -2.36 8.46
N THR A 61 -2.47 -2.33 9.23
CA THR A 61 -3.82 -2.61 8.74
C THR A 61 -4.32 -1.61 7.69
N ARG A 62 -3.85 -0.36 7.72
CA ARG A 62 -4.21 0.64 6.71
C ARG A 62 -3.64 0.29 5.34
N ALA A 63 -2.38 -0.13 5.30
CA ALA A 63 -1.76 -0.60 4.06
C ALA A 63 -2.47 -1.85 3.53
N ALA A 64 -2.81 -2.81 4.41
CA ALA A 64 -3.55 -4.01 4.03
C ALA A 64 -4.95 -3.70 3.46
N ALA A 65 -5.70 -2.79 4.09
CA ALA A 65 -7.02 -2.41 3.60
C ALA A 65 -6.95 -1.71 2.22
N LEU A 66 -5.94 -0.85 2.03
CA LEU A 66 -5.71 -0.18 0.75
C LEU A 66 -5.35 -1.18 -0.35
N SER A 67 -4.37 -2.06 -0.09
CA SER A 67 -3.95 -3.05 -1.10
C SER A 67 -5.07 -4.03 -1.43
N TYR A 68 -5.90 -4.42 -0.45
CA TYR A 68 -7.10 -5.21 -0.70
C TYR A 68 -8.07 -4.49 -1.65
N GLY A 69 -8.40 -3.22 -1.36
CA GLY A 69 -9.31 -2.44 -2.18
C GLY A 69 -8.81 -2.24 -3.61
N VAL A 70 -7.50 -1.99 -3.77
CA VAL A 70 -6.88 -1.90 -5.10
C VAL A 70 -7.05 -3.21 -5.87
N LEU A 71 -6.71 -4.36 -5.27
CA LEU A 71 -6.84 -5.66 -5.94
C LEU A 71 -8.29 -6.01 -6.30
N GLU A 72 -9.26 -5.66 -5.44
CA GLU A 72 -10.69 -5.83 -5.74
C GLU A 72 -11.13 -4.99 -6.94
N GLU A 73 -10.71 -3.73 -7.03
CA GLU A 73 -11.09 -2.88 -8.17
C GLU A 73 -10.37 -3.29 -9.46
N LEU A 74 -9.11 -3.73 -9.39
CA LEU A 74 -8.41 -4.31 -10.55
C LEU A 74 -9.10 -5.59 -11.05
N LYS A 75 -9.65 -6.39 -10.13
CA LYS A 75 -10.43 -7.59 -10.48
C LYS A 75 -11.77 -7.25 -11.14
N ARG A 76 -12.39 -6.14 -10.77
CA ARG A 76 -13.67 -5.68 -11.36
C ARG A 76 -13.48 -4.94 -12.68
N THR A 77 -12.30 -4.38 -12.91
CA THR A 77 -11.99 -3.62 -14.11
C THR A 77 -11.73 -4.58 -15.26
N GLU A 78 -12.64 -4.60 -16.24
CA GLU A 78 -12.44 -5.32 -17.51
C GLU A 78 -11.70 -4.42 -18.52
N ILE A 79 -10.74 -5.00 -19.21
CA ILE A 79 -10.00 -4.39 -20.31
C ILE A 79 -10.02 -5.32 -21.52
N GLU A 80 -9.72 -4.78 -22.70
CA GLU A 80 -9.59 -5.56 -23.93
C GLU A 80 -8.12 -5.55 -24.38
N ILE A 81 -7.53 -6.73 -24.51
CA ILE A 81 -6.17 -6.92 -25.02
C ILE A 81 -6.26 -7.94 -26.15
N ASN A 82 -5.73 -7.61 -27.32
CA ASN A 82 -5.73 -8.50 -28.49
C ASN A 82 -7.14 -9.05 -28.86
N GLY A 83 -8.17 -8.24 -28.64
CA GLY A 83 -9.58 -8.61 -28.90
C GLY A 83 -10.21 -9.52 -27.85
N GLU A 84 -9.48 -9.88 -26.79
CA GLU A 84 -9.97 -10.66 -25.66
C GLU A 84 -10.29 -9.76 -24.47
N LYS A 85 -11.48 -9.95 -23.89
CA LYS A 85 -11.85 -9.30 -22.62
C LYS A 85 -11.21 -10.03 -21.46
N LYS A 86 -10.46 -9.31 -20.64
CA LYS A 86 -9.78 -9.84 -19.45
C LYS A 86 -9.93 -8.88 -18.28
N ARG A 87 -9.77 -9.37 -17.05
CA ARG A 87 -9.72 -8.49 -15.87
C ARG A 87 -8.32 -7.89 -15.80
N LEU A 88 -8.23 -6.60 -15.48
CA LEU A 88 -6.94 -5.93 -15.36
C LEU A 88 -6.02 -6.59 -14.31
N LEU A 89 -6.60 -7.18 -13.25
CA LEU A 89 -5.82 -7.96 -12.28
C LEU A 89 -5.10 -9.16 -12.90
N ASP A 90 -5.68 -9.82 -13.92
CA ASP A 90 -5.08 -11.00 -14.55
C ASP A 90 -3.83 -10.65 -15.37
N GLU A 91 -3.62 -9.35 -15.67
CA GLU A 91 -2.47 -8.82 -16.40
C GLU A 91 -1.38 -8.25 -15.46
N VAL A 92 -1.51 -8.42 -14.15
CA VAL A 92 -0.47 -8.01 -13.18
C VAL A 92 0.63 -9.07 -13.15
N ASP A 93 1.82 -8.72 -13.65
CA ASP A 93 2.96 -9.65 -13.73
C ASP A 93 3.69 -9.83 -12.39
N VAL A 94 3.82 -8.75 -11.62
CA VAL A 94 4.63 -8.72 -10.40
C VAL A 94 3.97 -7.86 -9.34
N ILE A 95 3.91 -8.41 -8.12
CA ILE A 95 3.60 -7.65 -6.91
C ILE A 95 4.82 -7.65 -6.00
N SER A 96 5.35 -6.46 -5.74
CA SER A 96 6.33 -6.23 -4.67
C SER A 96 5.61 -5.66 -3.46
N SER A 97 5.87 -6.20 -2.27
CA SER A 97 5.23 -5.71 -1.06
C SER A 97 6.10 -5.85 0.18
N VAL A 98 5.85 -5.03 1.19
CA VAL A 98 6.51 -5.12 2.50
C VAL A 98 5.53 -4.96 3.66
N SER A 99 5.79 -5.65 4.78
CA SER A 99 5.07 -5.49 6.05
C SER A 99 3.54 -5.59 5.88
N GLY A 100 2.78 -4.57 6.28
CA GLY A 100 1.31 -4.54 6.17
C GLY A 100 0.76 -4.71 4.75
N GLY A 101 1.47 -4.23 3.73
CA GLY A 101 1.07 -4.42 2.32
C GLY A 101 1.21 -5.87 1.84
N SER A 102 1.94 -6.72 2.58
CA SER A 102 2.16 -8.12 2.21
C SER A 102 0.96 -9.03 2.52
N PHE A 103 0.05 -8.60 3.40
CA PHE A 103 -1.08 -9.42 3.83
C PHE A 103 -2.03 -9.81 2.68
N THR A 104 -2.21 -8.92 1.70
CA THR A 104 -3.15 -9.16 0.59
C THR A 104 -2.45 -9.62 -0.69
N SER A 105 -1.12 -9.50 -0.73
CA SER A 105 -0.30 -9.92 -1.87
C SER A 105 0.25 -11.34 -1.71
N ALA A 106 0.15 -11.92 -0.51
CA ALA A 106 0.60 -13.27 -0.19
C ALA A 106 -0.48 -14.32 -0.51
#